data_AF-A0ABD4RXY0-F1
#
_entry.id   AF-A0ABD4RXY0-F1
#
_cell.length_a   1.000
_cell.length_b   1.000
_cell.length_c   1.000
_cell.angle_alpha   90.00
_cell.angle_beta   90.00
_cell.angle_gamma   90.00
#
_symmetry.space_group_name_H-M   'P 1'
#
loop_
_entity.id
_entity.type
_entity.pdbx_description
1 polymer ?
#
loop_
_entity_poly.entity_id
_entity_poly.type
_entity_poly.pdbx_seq_one_letter_code
_entity_poly.pdbx_strand_id
1 'polypeptide(L)'
;MKTQNIYLMFLGIGIIIATTIISLIKVKIGFYSEKYFNKLELIYGDIDRKRSIKLEVLYRYAISLEYIAIGLFTRRLDITIIAMILAAIITTTLYYLIRKRYITV
;
A
#
# COMPACT_ATOMS: atom_id res chain seq x y z
N MET A 1 -17.31 7.12 19.11
CA MET A 1 -16.93 6.10 18.10
C MET A 1 -17.32 4.74 18.65
N LYS A 2 -18.02 3.88 17.89
CA LYS A 2 -18.22 2.49 18.30
C LYS A 2 -16.84 1.79 18.33
N THR A 3 -16.61 0.95 19.33
CA THR A 3 -15.37 0.19 19.55
C THR A 3 -14.89 -0.60 18.32
N GLN A 4 -15.80 -1.00 17.44
CA GLN A 4 -15.48 -1.73 16.21
C GLN A 4 -14.65 -0.92 15.20
N ASN A 5 -14.86 0.40 15.10
CA ASN A 5 -14.12 1.24 14.16
C ASN A 5 -12.72 1.60 14.67
N ILE A 6 -12.51 1.49 15.98
CA ILE A 6 -11.20 1.67 16.62
C ILE A 6 -10.22 0.56 16.15
N TYR A 7 -10.69 -0.67 15.95
CA TYR A 7 -9.84 -1.76 15.44
C TYR A 7 -9.30 -1.49 14.04
N LEU A 8 -10.09 -0.87 13.15
CA LEU A 8 -9.63 -0.50 11.81
C LEU A 8 -8.57 0.60 11.85
N MET A 9 -8.73 1.58 12.75
CA MET A 9 -7.71 2.60 12.97
C MET A 9 -6.42 1.99 13.53
N PHE A 10 -6.52 1.08 14.50
CA PHE A 10 -5.34 0.36 15.01
C PHE A 10 -4.68 -0.53 13.96
N LEU A 11 -5.45 -1.14 13.07
CA LEU A 11 -4.92 -1.94 11.97
C LEU A 11 -4.17 -1.05 10.96
N GLY A 12 -4.76 0.09 10.58
CA GLY A 12 -4.09 1.07 9.73
C GLY A 12 -2.80 1.63 10.37
N ILE A 13 -2.86 2.03 11.65
CA ILE A 13 -1.69 2.49 12.42
C ILE A 13 -0.63 1.38 12.53
N GLY A 14 -1.05 0.15 12.77
CA GLY A 14 -0.17 -1.02 12.83
C GLY A 14 0.55 -1.25 11.50
N ILE A 15 -0.14 -1.13 10.37
CA ILE A 15 0.48 -1.23 9.04
C ILE A 15 1.46 -0.07 8.80
N ILE A 16 1.16 1.16 9.24
CA ILE A 16 2.10 2.29 9.14
C ILE A 16 3.36 2.01 9.95
N ILE A 17 3.22 1.59 11.21
CA ILE A 17 4.35 1.33 12.10
C ILE A 17 5.18 0.16 11.54
N ALA A 18 4.53 -0.95 11.18
CA ALA A 18 5.19 -2.09 10.58
C ALA A 18 5.91 -1.69 9.30
N THR A 19 5.24 -1.01 8.35
CA THR A 19 5.82 -0.54 7.08
C THR A 19 6.99 0.41 7.31
N THR A 20 6.90 1.28 8.31
CA THR A 20 7.96 2.25 8.65
C THR A 20 9.17 1.55 9.26
N ILE A 21 8.99 0.64 10.23
CA ILE A 21 10.06 -0.20 10.79
C ILE A 21 10.72 -1.00 9.67
N ILE A 22 9.90 -1.65 8.85
CA ILE A 22 10.31 -2.48 7.73
C ILE A 22 11.06 -1.63 6.68
N SER A 23 10.64 -0.40 6.39
CA SER A 23 11.35 0.55 5.52
C SER A 23 12.69 0.98 6.11
N LEU A 24 12.73 1.36 7.39
CA LEU A 24 13.94 1.80 8.11
C LEU A 24 14.99 0.69 8.24
N ILE A 25 14.56 -0.55 8.54
CA ILE A 25 15.45 -1.71 8.62
C ILE A 25 15.97 -2.10 7.22
N LYS A 26 15.18 -1.89 6.16
CA LYS A 26 15.48 -2.45 4.83
C LYS A 26 16.07 -1.46 3.84
N VAL A 27 16.07 -0.15 4.13
CA VAL A 27 17.11 0.76 3.59
C VAL A 27 18.51 0.20 3.87
N LYS A 28 18.68 -0.57 4.96
CA LYS A 28 19.93 -1.26 5.30
C LYS A 28 20.11 -2.66 4.69
N ILE A 29 19.06 -3.35 4.19
CA ILE A 29 19.13 -4.81 3.86
C ILE A 29 18.51 -5.20 2.49
N GLY A 30 17.85 -4.30 1.75
CA GLY A 30 17.36 -4.61 0.40
C GLY A 30 16.06 -5.43 0.43
N PHE A 31 14.93 -4.76 0.23
CA PHE A 31 13.61 -5.32 0.49
C PHE A 31 13.10 -6.31 -0.55
N TYR A 32 13.52 -6.06 -1.78
CA TYR A 32 13.03 -6.76 -2.95
C TYR A 32 14.13 -7.71 -3.38
N SER A 33 13.79 -8.99 -3.39
CA SER A 33 14.65 -10.00 -3.96
C SER A 33 14.91 -9.64 -5.43
N GLU A 34 16.08 -9.98 -5.95
CA GLU A 34 16.33 -9.91 -7.38
C GLU A 34 15.23 -10.64 -8.16
N LYS A 35 14.69 -11.73 -7.61
CA LYS A 35 13.53 -12.44 -8.15
C LYS A 35 12.30 -11.55 -8.38
N TYR A 36 12.03 -10.57 -7.50
CA TYR A 36 10.94 -9.61 -7.71
C TYR A 36 11.25 -8.63 -8.85
N PHE A 37 12.45 -8.07 -8.89
CA PHE A 37 12.85 -7.15 -9.97
C PHE A 37 12.92 -7.86 -11.32
N ASN A 38 13.47 -9.07 -11.38
CA ASN A 38 13.52 -9.87 -12.60
C ASN A 38 12.09 -10.17 -13.11
N LYS A 39 11.14 -10.44 -12.22
CA LYS A 39 9.73 -10.62 -12.62
C LYS A 39 9.11 -9.32 -13.15
N LEU A 40 9.46 -8.18 -12.56
CA LEU A 40 9.03 -6.87 -13.05
C LEU A 40 9.62 -6.54 -14.43
N GLU A 41 10.92 -6.76 -14.60
CA GLU A 41 11.65 -6.54 -15.85
C GLU A 41 11.10 -7.43 -16.98
N LEU A 42 10.71 -8.68 -16.67
CA LEU A 42 10.04 -9.57 -17.62
C LEU A 42 8.67 -9.04 -18.11
N ILE A 43 7.95 -8.27 -17.29
CA ILE A 43 6.61 -7.77 -17.64
C ILE A 43 6.67 -6.39 -18.30
N TYR A 44 7.54 -5.52 -17.79
CA TYR A 44 7.56 -4.10 -18.12
C TYR A 44 8.80 -3.66 -18.93
N GLY A 45 9.77 -4.54 -19.16
CA GLY A 45 11.02 -4.24 -19.84
C GLY A 45 12.03 -3.57 -18.91
N ASP A 46 12.78 -2.59 -19.41
CA ASP A 46 13.73 -1.83 -18.60
C ASP A 46 12.99 -1.03 -17.53
N ILE A 47 13.37 -1.21 -16.26
CA ILE A 47 12.72 -0.56 -15.12
C ILE A 47 13.72 0.09 -14.18
N ASP A 48 13.36 1.28 -13.71
CA ASP A 48 14.07 1.97 -12.63
C ASP A 48 13.70 1.30 -11.29
N ARG A 49 14.62 0.45 -10.82
CA ARG A 49 14.50 -0.26 -9.54
C ARG A 49 14.33 0.69 -8.34
N LYS A 50 14.90 1.90 -8.37
CA LYS A 50 14.73 2.86 -7.28
C LYS A 50 13.31 3.44 -7.28
N ARG A 51 12.79 3.79 -8.46
CA ARG A 51 11.40 4.25 -8.61
C ARG A 51 10.40 3.18 -8.19
N SER A 52 10.62 1.92 -8.56
CA SER A 52 9.69 0.84 -8.21
C SER A 52 9.63 0.58 -6.69
N ILE A 53 10.77 0.62 -5.99
CA ILE A 53 10.79 0.58 -4.52
C ILE A 53 10.01 1.75 -3.93
N LYS A 54 10.27 2.98 -4.40
CA LYS A 54 9.60 4.19 -3.89
C LYS A 54 8.08 4.12 -4.08
N LEU A 55 7.63 3.63 -5.23
CA LEU A 55 6.21 3.48 -5.53
C LEU A 55 5.53 2.47 -4.60
N GLU A 56 6.16 1.33 -4.35
CA GLU A 56 5.62 0.31 -3.44
C GLU A 56 5.51 0.81 -1.99
N VAL A 57 6.52 1.56 -1.53
CA VAL A 57 6.47 2.18 -0.19
C VAL A 57 5.33 3.19 -0.10
N LEU A 58 5.20 4.06 -1.11
CA LEU A 58 4.09 5.03 -1.18
C LEU A 58 2.73 4.33 -1.20
N TYR A 59 2.60 3.24 -1.96
CA TYR A 59 1.36 2.46 -2.05
C TYR A 59 0.93 1.88 -0.70
N ARG A 60 1.88 1.34 0.08
CA ARG A 60 1.59 0.84 1.43
C ARG A 60 1.13 1.95 2.38
N TYR A 61 1.75 3.14 2.30
CA TYR A 61 1.30 4.28 3.09
C TYR A 61 -0.09 4.76 2.67
N ALA A 62 -0.39 4.80 1.37
CA ALA A 62 -1.71 5.18 0.85
C ALA A 62 -2.82 4.24 1.37
N ILE A 63 -2.64 2.92 1.26
CA ILE A 63 -3.59 1.93 1.79
C ILE A 63 -3.79 2.10 3.30
N SER A 64 -2.70 2.36 4.03
CA SER A 64 -2.80 2.53 5.48
C SER A 64 -3.61 3.75 5.85
N LEU A 65 -3.44 4.85 5.11
CA LEU A 65 -4.19 6.08 5.29
C LEU A 65 -5.68 5.89 4.93
N GLU A 66 -5.97 5.11 3.89
CA GLU A 66 -7.35 4.72 3.53
C GLU A 66 -8.04 3.98 4.68
N TYR A 67 -7.39 2.97 5.29
CA TYR A 67 -7.96 2.26 6.43
C TYR A 67 -8.22 3.17 7.63
N ILE A 68 -7.30 4.10 7.93
CA ILE A 68 -7.48 5.08 9.02
C ILE A 68 -8.66 6.01 8.70
N ALA A 69 -8.73 6.54 7.48
CA ALA A 69 -9.82 7.42 7.06
C ALA A 69 -11.17 6.71 7.11
N ILE A 70 -11.26 5.49 6.59
CA ILE A 70 -12.49 4.69 6.63
C ILE A 70 -12.91 4.43 8.09
N GLY A 71 -11.97 4.05 8.96
CA GLY A 71 -12.24 3.86 10.39
C GLY A 71 -12.68 5.14 11.11
N LEU A 72 -12.13 6.30 10.74
CA LEU A 72 -12.45 7.59 11.34
C LEU A 72 -13.84 8.10 10.91
N PHE A 73 -14.13 8.05 9.62
CA PHE A 73 -15.28 8.73 9.02
C PHE A 73 -16.55 7.88 8.97
N THR A 74 -16.44 6.55 9.04
CA THR A 74 -17.62 5.69 9.09
C THR A 74 -18.12 5.51 10.52
N ARG A 75 -19.43 5.38 10.70
CA ARG A 75 -20.06 5.08 12.02
C ARG A 75 -20.83 3.76 12.04
N ARG A 76 -21.22 3.25 10.87
CA ARG A 76 -22.00 2.01 10.69
C ARG A 76 -21.14 0.98 9.96
N LEU A 77 -21.09 -0.24 10.50
CA LEU A 77 -20.27 -1.33 9.97
C LEU A 77 -20.57 -1.67 8.51
N ASP A 78 -21.86 -1.67 8.13
CA ASP A 78 -22.28 -2.05 6.77
C ASP A 78 -21.66 -1.10 5.73
N ILE A 79 -21.63 0.20 6.05
CA ILE A 79 -21.01 1.24 5.22
C ILE A 79 -19.49 1.08 5.22
N THR A 80 -18.89 0.75 6.36
CA THR A 80 -17.45 0.50 6.49
C THR A 80 -16.97 -0.65 5.60
N ILE A 81 -17.71 -1.77 5.57
CA ILE A 81 -17.37 -2.94 4.75
C ILE A 81 -17.45 -2.58 3.26
N ILE A 82 -18.52 -1.91 2.84
CA ILE A 82 -18.67 -1.46 1.44
C ILE A 82 -17.55 -0.50 1.06
N ALA A 83 -17.21 0.45 1.93
CA ALA A 83 -16.14 1.41 1.69
C ALA A 83 -14.76 0.73 1.57
N MET A 84 -14.46 -0.28 2.40
CA MET A 84 -13.21 -1.04 2.31
C MET A 84 -13.10 -1.80 1.00
N ILE A 85 -14.17 -2.48 0.57
CA ILE A 85 -14.19 -3.22 -0.70
C ILE A 85 -13.95 -2.26 -1.87
N LEU A 86 -14.68 -1.14 -1.87
CA LEU A 86 -14.57 -0.14 -2.93
C LEU A 86 -13.16 0.47 -2.98
N ALA A 87 -12.61 0.87 -1.83
CA ALA A 87 -11.26 1.41 -1.73
C ALA A 87 -10.22 0.39 -2.24
N ALA A 88 -10.31 -0.87 -1.82
CA ALA A 88 -9.39 -1.91 -2.27
C ALA A 88 -9.39 -2.08 -3.81
N ILE A 89 -10.56 -2.06 -4.44
CA ILE A 89 -10.70 -2.16 -5.91
C ILE A 89 -10.07 -0.95 -6.61
N ILE A 90 -10.42 0.26 -6.16
CA ILE A 90 -9.94 1.51 -6.75
C ILE A 90 -8.41 1.60 -6.62
N THR A 91 -7.90 1.41 -5.41
CA THR A 91 -6.48 1.57 -5.07
C THR A 91 -5.63 0.54 -5.79
N THR A 92 -6.09 -0.71 -5.91
CA THR A 92 -5.43 -1.75 -6.72
C THR A 92 -5.38 -1.37 -8.19
N THR A 93 -6.51 -0.90 -8.75
CA THR A 93 -6.60 -0.49 -10.16
C THR A 93 -5.66 0.67 -10.45
N LEU A 94 -5.69 1.72 -9.62
CA LEU A 94 -4.81 2.89 -9.75
C LEU A 94 -3.35 2.51 -9.66
N TYR A 95 -2.98 1.62 -8.74
CA TYR A 95 -1.61 1.13 -8.61
C TYR A 95 -1.12 0.47 -9.89
N TYR A 96 -1.90 -0.43 -10.50
CA TYR A 96 -1.49 -1.06 -11.76
C TYR A 96 -1.36 -0.07 -12.91
N LEU A 97 -2.25 0.92 -13.00
CA LEU A 97 -2.20 1.95 -14.04
C LEU A 97 -0.97 2.85 -13.91
N ILE A 98 -0.66 3.32 -12.70
CA ILE A 98 0.48 4.21 -12.45
C ILE A 98 1.79 3.44 -12.55
N ARG A 99 1.82 2.19 -12.08
CA ARG A 99 3.04 1.37 -11.99
C ARG A 99 3.78 1.30 -13.30
N LYS A 100 3.11 0.90 -14.39
CA LYS A 100 3.75 0.77 -15.71
C LYS A 100 4.45 2.06 -16.13
N ARG A 101 3.76 3.20 -16.02
CA ARG A 101 4.30 4.49 -16.45
C ARG A 101 5.41 5.03 -15.54
N TYR A 102 5.36 4.72 -14.25
CA TYR A 102 6.27 5.28 -13.27
C TYR A 102 7.58 4.50 -13.13
N ILE A 103 7.56 3.18 -13.35
CA ILE A 103 8.75 2.33 -13.18
C ILE A 103 9.53 2.08 -14.46
N THR A 104 8.90 2.15 -15.64
CA THR A 104 9.60 1.98 -16.91
C THR A 104 10.48 3.19 -17.21
N VAL A 105 11.67 2.93 -17.78
CA VAL A 105 12.67 3.94 -18.17
C VAL A 105 12.30 4.61 -19.49
#